data_AF-A0A7Y5PYF3-F1
#
_entry.id   AF-A0A7Y5PYF3-F1
#
_cell.length_a   1.000
_cell.length_b   1.000
_cell.length_c   1.000
_cell.angle_alpha   90.00
_cell.angle_beta   90.00
_cell.angle_gamma   90.00
#
_symmetry.space_group_name_H-M   'P 1'
#
loop_
_entity.id
_entity.type
_entity.pdbx_description
1 polymer ?
#
loop_
_entity_poly.entity_id
_entity_poly.type
_entity_poly.pdbx_seq_one_letter_code
_entity_poly.pdbx_strand_id
1 'polypeptide(L)' 'MKDAPIHLLLFLLLGTAIVTLGTFYSDADDTRARKAWPRRMLNFFAGCAILVVVMLVCEHTFASLG' A
#
# COMPACT_ATOMS: atom_id res chain seq x y z
N MET A 1 8.53 19.17 -2.14
CA MET A 1 7.15 18.61 -2.23
C MET A 1 6.52 18.69 -3.63
N LYS A 2 7.15 19.27 -4.66
CA LYS A 2 6.55 19.39 -6.01
C LYS A 2 6.33 18.05 -6.72
N ASP A 3 7.08 17.02 -6.31
CA ASP A 3 7.04 15.69 -6.94
C ASP A 3 6.10 14.71 -6.21
N ALA A 4 5.45 15.13 -5.12
CA ALA A 4 4.49 14.32 -4.38
C ALA A 4 3.44 13.60 -5.25
N PRO A 5 2.80 14.24 -6.26
CA PRO A 5 1.85 13.53 -7.12
C PRO A 5 2.51 12.43 -7.94
N ILE A 6 3.74 12.65 -8.44
CA ILE A 6 4.49 11.64 -9.21
C ILE A 6 4.81 10.43 -8.33
N HIS A 7 5.27 10.66 -7.10
CA HIS A 7 5.59 9.60 -6.15
C HIS A 7 4.34 8.80 -5.76
N LEU A 8 3.21 9.48 -5.55
CA LEU A 8 1.93 8.82 -5.28
C LEU A 8 1.50 7.93 -6.47
N LEU A 9 1.66 8.43 -7.69
CA LEU A 9 1.32 7.70 -8.91
C LEU A 9 2.20 6.46 -9.09
N LEU A 10 3.52 6.61 -8.89
CA LEU A 10 4.47 5.50 -8.92
C LEU A 10 4.15 4.47 -7.84
N PHE A 11 3.81 4.91 -6.63
CA PHE A 11 3.41 4.04 -5.53
C PHE A 11 2.14 3.25 -5.86
N LEU A 12 1.11 3.91 -6.39
CA LEU A 12 -0.13 3.25 -6.82
C LEU A 12 0.14 2.21 -7.92
N LEU A 13 0.94 2.58 -8.92
CA LEU A 13 1.25 1.70 -10.05
C LEU A 13 2.05 0.47 -9.61
N LEU A 14 3.15 0.67 -8.90
CA LEU A 14 4.01 -0.41 -8.41
C LEU A 14 3.30 -1.27 -7.37
N GLY A 15 2.58 -0.65 -6.43
CA GLY A 15 1.81 -1.36 -5.41
C GLY A 15 0.74 -2.26 -6.05
N THR A 16 0.02 -1.75 -7.05
CA THR A 16 -0.96 -2.54 -7.79
C THR A 16 -0.29 -3.71 -8.51
N ALA A 17 0.84 -3.48 -9.18
CA ALA A 17 1.58 -4.54 -9.88
C ALA A 17 2.05 -5.63 -8.91
N ILE A 18 2.66 -5.26 -7.78
CA ILE A 18 3.16 -6.18 -6.76
C ILE A 18 2.01 -7.02 -6.16
N VAL A 19 0.92 -6.38 -5.74
CA VAL A 19 -0.22 -7.10 -5.15
C VAL A 19 -0.89 -8.00 -6.18
N THR A 20 -0.98 -7.57 -7.44
CA THR A 20 -1.56 -8.38 -8.51
C THR A 20 -0.71 -9.61 -8.77
N LEU A 21 0.60 -9.44 -9.03
CA LEU A 21 1.52 -10.55 -9.23
C LEU A 21 1.53 -11.47 -8.01
N GLY A 22 1.69 -10.91 -6.80
CA GLY A 22 1.67 -11.68 -5.57
C GLY A 22 0.37 -12.47 -5.37
N THR A 23 -0.78 -11.92 -5.77
CA THR A 23 -2.06 -12.64 -5.67
C THR A 23 -2.13 -13.80 -6.65
N PHE A 24 -1.83 -13.57 -7.93
CA PHE A 24 -1.99 -14.59 -8.98
C PHE A 24 -0.86 -15.62 -9.00
N TYR A 25 0.34 -15.30 -8.53
CA TYR A 25 1.43 -16.29 -8.40
C TYR A 25 1.33 -17.11 -7.11
N SER A 26 0.55 -16.67 -6.11
CA SER A 26 0.42 -17.38 -4.82
C SER A 26 -0.64 -18.48 -4.79
N ASP A 27 -1.63 -18.44 -5.68
CA ASP A 27 -2.71 -19.42 -5.75
C ASP A 27 -2.65 -20.12 -7.12
N ALA A 28 -2.74 -21.45 -7.13
CA ALA A 28 -2.79 -22.23 -8.38
C ALA A 28 -4.16 -22.15 -9.08
N ASP A 29 -5.18 -21.62 -8.40
CA ASP A 29 -6.55 -21.48 -8.89
C ASP A 29 -6.88 -20.00 -9.18
N ASP A 30 -6.98 -19.67 -10.47
CA ASP A 30 -7.31 -18.34 -10.98
C ASP A 30 -8.68 -17.81 -10.52
N THR A 31 -9.63 -18.70 -10.23
CA THR A 31 -10.96 -18.30 -9.74
C THR A 31 -10.86 -17.82 -8.30
N ARG A 32 -10.06 -18.50 -7.47
CA ARG A 32 -9.80 -18.08 -6.09
C ARG A 32 -8.97 -16.80 -6.04
N ALA A 33 -7.93 -16.70 -6.86
CA ALA A 33 -7.08 -15.52 -6.95
C ALA A 33 -7.89 -14.26 -7.31
N ARG A 34 -8.78 -14.34 -8.31
CA ARG A 34 -9.65 -13.20 -8.71
C ARG A 34 -10.58 -12.73 -7.60
N LYS A 35 -11.15 -13.64 -6.81
CA LYS A 35 -12.01 -13.27 -5.68
C LYS A 35 -11.22 -12.64 -4.53
N ALA A 36 -9.99 -13.08 -4.31
CA ALA A 36 -9.13 -12.57 -3.25
C ALA A 36 -8.45 -11.23 -3.60
N TRP A 37 -8.17 -11.00 -4.89
CA TRP A 37 -7.46 -9.82 -5.39
C TRP A 37 -7.98 -8.47 -4.86
N PRO A 38 -9.28 -8.12 -4.96
CA PRO A 38 -9.75 -6.81 -4.52
C PRO A 38 -9.58 -6.61 -3.01
N ARG A 39 -9.81 -7.67 -2.22
CA ARG A 39 -9.62 -7.61 -0.76
C ARG A 39 -8.15 -7.47 -0.39
N ARG A 40 -7.24 -8.19 -1.06
CA ARG A 40 -5.79 -8.08 -0.85
C ARG A 40 -5.28 -6.69 -1.22
N MET A 41 -5.80 -6.11 -2.31
CA MET A 41 -5.49 -4.75 -2.74
C MET A 41 -5.91 -3.70 -1.70
N LEU A 42 -7.15 -3.78 -1.23
CA LEU A 42 -7.65 -2.88 -0.18
C LEU A 42 -6.84 -3.01 1.11
N ASN A 43 -6.54 -4.23 1.54
CA ASN A 43 -5.74 -4.46 2.74
C ASN A 43 -4.32 -3.88 2.61
N PHE A 44 -3.69 -4.00 1.44
CA PHE A 44 -2.37 -3.42 1.18
C PHE A 44 -2.40 -1.89 1.34
N PHE A 45 -3.29 -1.22 0.62
CA PHE A 45 -3.39 0.25 0.69
C PHE A 45 -3.82 0.75 2.06
N ALA A 46 -4.74 0.04 2.74
CA ALA A 46 -5.14 0.36 4.11
C ALA A 46 -3.96 0.23 5.08
N GLY A 47 -3.15 -0.83 4.95
CA GLY A 47 -1.92 -1.01 5.75
C GLY A 47 -0.92 0.12 5.53
N CYS A 48 -0.71 0.53 4.27
CA CYS A 48 0.15 1.68 3.95
C CYS A 48 -0.38 2.99 4.53
N ALA A 49 -1.70 3.23 4.47
CA ALA A 49 -2.31 4.42 5.06
C ALA A 49 -2.12 4.47 6.58
N ILE A 50 -2.30 3.33 7.26
CA ILE A 50 -2.03 3.21 8.71
C ILE A 50 -0.57 3.55 9.01
N LEU A 51 0.37 3.02 8.21
CA LEU A 51 1.80 3.32 8.36
C LEU A 51 2.08 4.82 8.26
N VAL A 52 1.48 5.52 7.29
CA VAL A 52 1.62 6.97 7.13
C VAL A 52 1.12 7.69 8.40
N VAL A 53 -0.03 7.30 8.93
CA VAL A 53 -0.57 7.89 10.17
C VAL A 53 0.40 7.68 11.34
N VAL A 54 0.94 6.47 11.50
CA VAL A 54 1.93 6.17 12.55
C VAL A 54 3.17 7.05 12.40
N MET A 55 3.69 7.20 11.18
CA MET A 55 4.86 8.04 10.92
C MET A 55 4.59 9.51 11.26
N LEU A 56 3.42 10.05 10.92
CA LEU A 56 3.03 11.42 11.26
C LEU A 56 2.89 11.63 12.77
N VAL A 57 2.33 10.65 13.50
CA VAL A 57 2.26 10.71 14.96
C VAL A 57 3.65 10.69 15.58
N CYS A 58 4.54 9.83 15.09
CA CYS A 58 5.94 9.80 15.53
C CYS A 58 6.62 11.15 15.26
N GLU A 59 6.51 11.69 14.05
CA GLU A 59 7.07 13.00 13.68
C GLU A 59 6.61 14.10 14.64
N HIS A 60 5.30 14.20 14.91
CA HIS A 60 4.76 15.15 15.87
C HIS A 60 5.29 14.94 17.29
N THR A 61 5.40 13.69 17.73
CA THR A 61 5.88 13.36 19.08
C THR A 61 7.36 13.75 19.23
N PHE A 62 8.20 13.38 18.26
CA PHE A 62 9.62 13.75 18.28
C PHE A 62 9.83 15.26 18.15
N ALA A 63 9.04 15.95 17.30
CA ALA A 63 9.09 17.39 17.18
C ALA A 63 8.68 18.12 18.48
N SER A 64 7.83 17.51 19.31
CA SER A 64 7.43 18.07 20.62
C SER A 64 8.48 17.91 21.73
N LEU A 65 9.50 17.06 21.51
CA LEU A 65 10.58 16.79 22.46
C LEU A 65 11.84 17.63 22.22
N GLY A 66 11.91 18.37 21.10
CA GLY A 66 12.98 19.32 20.76
C GLY A 66 12.54 20.76 20.96
#